data_AF-A0ABD6CZG5-F1
#
_entry.id   AF-A0ABD6CZG5-F1
#
_cell.length_a   1.000
_cell.length_b   1.000
_cell.length_c   1.000
_cell.angle_alpha   90.00
_cell.angle_beta   90.00
_cell.angle_gamma   90.00
#
_symmetry.space_group_name_H-M   'P 1'
#
loop_
_entity.id
_entity.type
_entity.pdbx_description
1 polymer ?
#
loop_
_entity_poly.entity_id
_entity_poly.type
_entity_poly.pdbx_seq_one_letter_code
_entity_poly.pdbx_strand_id
1 'polypeptide(L)'
;MRTLEEVNRRLLDAIEEPPDTGEERRLDELAATFWERARRGEGLDAGYRCRVRYKLRTIAETTHDARARHLERARELLAERAASG
;
A
#
# COMPACT_ATOMS: atom_id res chain seq x y z
N MET A 1 13.89 -0.59 4.63
CA MET A 1 13.05 -1.43 5.52
C MET A 1 12.25 -2.39 4.64
N ARG A 2 12.59 -3.69 4.62
CA ARG A 2 12.09 -4.65 3.62
C ARG A 2 10.57 -4.66 3.42
N THR A 3 9.77 -4.57 4.49
CA THR A 3 8.31 -4.57 4.40
C THR A 3 7.74 -3.33 3.68
N LEU A 4 8.31 -2.13 3.88
CA LEU A 4 7.81 -0.92 3.21
C LEU A 4 8.17 -0.88 1.73
N GLU A 5 9.33 -1.45 1.36
CA GLU A 5 9.72 -1.66 -0.05
C GLU A 5 8.77 -2.65 -0.74
N GLU A 6 8.37 -3.72 -0.04
CA GLU A 6 7.40 -4.69 -0.56
C GLU A 6 6.00 -4.09 -0.70
N VAL A 7 5.56 -3.28 0.27
CA VAL A 7 4.29 -2.52 0.16
C VAL A 7 4.35 -1.56 -1.02
N ASN A 8 5.44 -0.80 -1.19
CA ASN A 8 5.64 0.09 -2.33
C ASN A 8 5.48 -0.67 -3.67
N ARG A 9 6.17 -1.81 -3.83
CA ARG A 9 6.08 -2.61 -5.06
C ARG A 9 4.64 -3.04 -5.36
N ARG A 10 3.90 -3.49 -4.35
CA ARG A 10 2.49 -3.89 -4.53
C ARG A 10 1.59 -2.74 -4.95
N LEU A 11 1.88 -1.51 -4.51
CA LEU A 11 1.15 -0.34 -4.97
C LEU A 11 1.48 0.00 -6.43
N LEU A 12 2.73 -0.14 -6.85
CA LEU A 12 3.12 0.03 -8.25
C LEU A 12 2.44 -0.99 -9.16
N ASP A 13 2.45 -2.28 -8.78
CA ASP A 13 1.72 -3.32 -9.52
C ASP A 13 0.22 -2.98 -9.64
N ALA A 14 -0.38 -2.44 -8.57
CA ALA A 14 -1.79 -2.05 -8.58
C ALA A 14 -2.08 -0.86 -9.52
N ILE A 15 -1.14 0.07 -9.67
CA ILE A 15 -1.25 1.22 -10.58
C ILE A 15 -1.17 0.77 -12.04
N GLU A 16 -0.30 -0.21 -12.34
CA GLU A 16 -0.11 -0.74 -13.69
C GLU A 16 -1.28 -1.61 -14.18
N GLU A 17 -2.15 -2.07 -13.27
CA GLU A 17 -3.27 -2.94 -13.62
C GLU A 17 -4.44 -2.15 -14.23
N PRO A 18 -4.83 -2.38 -15.48
CA PRO A 18 -6.00 -1.73 -16.09
C PRO A 18 -7.33 -2.29 -15.54
N PRO A 19 -8.44 -1.58 -15.76
CA PRO A 19 -8.56 -0.23 -16.30
C PRO A 19 -8.22 0.85 -15.26
N ASP A 20 -8.03 2.07 -15.74
CA ASP A 20 -7.87 3.24 -14.88
C ASP A 20 -9.14 3.47 -14.04
N THR A 21 -8.95 3.67 -12.74
CA THR A 21 -10.04 3.94 -11.78
C THR A 21 -9.99 5.34 -11.18
N GLY A 22 -8.96 6.13 -11.51
CA GLY A 22 -8.73 7.46 -10.92
C GLY A 22 -8.00 7.44 -9.57
N GLU A 23 -7.71 6.26 -9.02
CA GLU A 23 -6.98 6.09 -7.76
C GLU A 23 -5.46 6.02 -7.96
N GLU A 24 -4.97 5.92 -9.19
CA GLU A 24 -3.57 5.68 -9.55
C GLU A 24 -2.65 6.72 -8.93
N ARG A 25 -2.94 8.01 -9.13
CA ARG A 25 -2.17 9.12 -8.54
C ARG A 25 -2.10 9.03 -7.01
N ARG A 26 -3.19 8.58 -6.39
CA ARG A 26 -3.29 8.48 -4.94
C ARG A 26 -2.53 7.28 -4.38
N LEU A 27 -2.49 6.19 -5.14
CA LEU A 27 -1.65 5.03 -4.86
C LEU A 27 -0.17 5.37 -5.09
N ASP A 28 0.15 6.16 -6.11
CA ASP A 28 1.50 6.61 -6.42
C ASP A 28 2.08 7.48 -5.29
N GLU A 29 1.32 8.45 -4.78
CA GLU A 29 1.70 9.26 -3.62
C GLU A 29 2.01 8.40 -2.37
N LEU A 30 1.21 7.34 -2.15
CA LEU A 30 1.44 6.39 -1.06
C LEU A 30 2.71 5.57 -1.31
N ALA A 31 2.91 5.10 -2.55
CA ALA A 31 4.10 4.36 -2.95
C ALA A 31 5.36 5.20 -2.71
N ALA A 32 5.38 6.45 -3.18
CA ALA A 32 6.48 7.40 -2.97
C ALA A 32 6.76 7.62 -1.47
N THR A 33 5.70 7.80 -0.66
CA THR A 33 5.83 7.96 0.80
C THR A 33 6.49 6.73 1.45
N PHE A 34 6.08 5.51 1.08
CA PHE A 34 6.66 4.29 1.63
C PHE A 34 8.11 4.09 1.20
N TRP A 35 8.44 4.42 -0.04
CA TRP A 35 9.81 4.37 -0.53
C TRP A 35 10.74 5.30 0.25
N GLU A 36 10.34 6.56 0.41
CA GLU A 36 11.14 7.56 1.15
C GLU A 36 11.37 7.15 2.60
N ARG A 37 10.33 6.68 3.29
CA ARG A 37 10.47 6.18 4.66
C ARG A 37 11.34 4.93 4.74
N ALA A 38 11.16 3.99 3.80
CA ALA A 38 11.98 2.79 3.76
C ALA A 38 13.46 3.10 3.58
N ARG A 39 13.79 4.07 2.73
CA ARG A 39 15.15 4.59 2.49
C ARG A 39 15.75 5.25 3.74
N ARG A 40 14.93 5.97 4.51
CA ARG A 40 15.35 6.61 5.77
C ARG A 40 15.38 5.65 6.97
N GLY A 41 14.94 4.40 6.78
CA GLY A 41 14.79 3.44 7.87
C GLY A 41 13.66 3.79 8.84
N GLU A 42 12.73 4.66 8.43
CA GLU A 42 11.63 5.13 9.25
C GLU A 42 10.43 4.18 9.19
N GLY A 43 9.84 3.91 10.36
CA GLY A 43 8.58 3.18 10.46
C GLY A 43 7.36 4.02 10.10
N LEU A 44 6.19 3.40 10.22
CA LEU A 44 4.90 4.11 10.21
C LEU A 44 4.36 4.15 11.63
N ASP A 45 3.80 5.28 12.03
CA ASP A 45 3.04 5.34 13.28
C ASP A 45 1.74 4.52 13.14
N ALA A 46 1.20 4.06 14.29
CA ALA A 46 0.05 3.18 14.32
C ALA A 46 -1.20 3.81 13.69
N GLY A 47 -1.39 5.12 13.86
CA GLY A 47 -2.54 5.86 13.33
C GLY A 47 -2.49 5.98 11.80
N TYR A 48 -1.34 6.38 11.26
CA TYR A 48 -1.11 6.44 9.81
C TYR A 48 -1.26 5.07 9.17
N ARG A 49 -0.67 4.02 9.75
CA ARG A 49 -0.82 2.64 9.28
C ARG A 49 -2.28 2.19 9.26
N CYS A 50 -3.06 2.49 10.30
CA CYS A 50 -4.49 2.16 10.35
C CYS A 50 -5.26 2.85 9.22
N ARG A 51 -5.04 4.15 9.00
CA ARG A 51 -5.68 4.92 7.93
C ARG A 51 -5.34 4.37 6.54
N VAL A 52 -4.08 4.06 6.29
CA VAL A 52 -3.65 3.46 5.02
C VAL A 52 -4.33 2.11 4.81
N ARG A 53 -4.34 1.22 5.82
CA ARG A 53 -4.97 -0.10 5.70
C ARG A 53 -6.47 0.00 5.39
N TYR A 54 -7.16 0.94 6.02
CA TYR A 54 -8.57 1.21 5.73
C TYR A 54 -8.75 1.68 4.28
N LYS A 55 -7.93 2.63 3.84
CA LYS A 55 -7.99 3.18 2.48
C LYS A 55 -7.72 2.13 1.41
N LEU A 56 -6.69 1.30 1.59
CA LEU A 56 -6.38 0.21 0.64
C LEU A 56 -7.53 -0.80 0.54
N ARG A 57 -8.19 -1.11 1.67
CA ARG A 57 -9.39 -1.96 1.66
C ARG A 57 -10.51 -1.33 0.85
N THR A 58 -10.83 -0.05 1.10
CA THR A 58 -11.90 0.64 0.38
C THR A 58 -11.65 0.69 -1.13
N ILE A 59 -10.41 0.92 -1.57
CA ILE A 59 -10.08 0.91 -3.01
C ILE A 59 -10.19 -0.51 -3.58
N ALA A 60 -9.74 -1.54 -2.84
CA ALA A 60 -9.85 -2.93 -3.25
C ALA A 60 -11.30 -3.39 -3.43
N GLU A 61 -12.20 -2.94 -2.55
CA GLU A 61 -13.64 -3.24 -2.61
C GLU A 61 -14.34 -2.64 -3.84
N THR A 62 -13.73 -1.64 -4.51
CA THR A 62 -14.34 -0.91 -5.63
C THR A 62 -13.57 -1.05 -6.95
N THR A 63 -12.64 -1.98 -7.05
CA THR A 63 -11.79 -2.16 -8.24
C THR A 63 -11.81 -3.60 -8.78
N HIS A 64 -11.11 -3.83 -9.89
CA HIS A 64 -11.00 -5.12 -10.55
C HIS A 64 -10.18 -6.12 -9.72
N ASP A 65 -10.49 -7.40 -9.86
CA ASP A 65 -9.92 -8.49 -9.06
C ASP A 65 -8.39 -8.49 -8.99
N ALA A 66 -7.71 -8.21 -10.11
CA ALA A 66 -6.24 -8.20 -10.12
C ALA A 66 -5.68 -7.06 -9.28
N ARG A 67 -6.16 -5.83 -9.47
CA ARG A 67 -5.77 -4.68 -8.65
C ARG A 67 -6.13 -4.89 -7.18
N ALA A 68 -7.32 -5.40 -6.91
CA ALA A 68 -7.79 -5.69 -5.56
C ALA A 68 -6.81 -6.64 -4.83
N ARG A 69 -6.33 -7.71 -5.48
CA ARG A 69 -5.34 -8.63 -4.92
C ARG A 69 -4.03 -7.94 -4.54
N HIS A 70 -3.52 -7.03 -5.38
CA HIS A 70 -2.30 -6.27 -5.05
C HIS A 70 -2.50 -5.37 -3.82
N LEU A 71 -3.65 -4.69 -3.74
CA LEU A 71 -4.01 -3.81 -2.63
C LEU A 71 -4.25 -4.58 -1.32
N GLU A 72 -4.90 -5.74 -1.39
CA GLU A 72 -5.07 -6.65 -0.26
C GLU A 72 -3.73 -7.13 0.28
N ARG A 73 -2.81 -7.54 -0.62
CA ARG A 73 -1.48 -7.98 -0.20
C ARG A 73 -0.68 -6.84 0.44
N ALA A 74 -0.75 -5.63 -0.10
CA ALA A 74 -0.15 -4.44 0.51
C ALA A 74 -0.70 -4.19 1.92
N ARG A 75 -2.02 -4.35 2.11
CA ARG A 75 -2.70 -4.20 3.41
C ARG A 75 -2.28 -5.25 4.44
N GLU A 76 -2.05 -6.49 4.02
CA GLU A 76 -1.56 -7.58 4.87
C GLU A 76 -0.13 -7.33 5.34
N LEU A 77 0.77 -6.93 4.44
CA LEU A 77 2.16 -6.59 4.79
C LEU A 77 2.23 -5.47 5.85
N LEU A 78 1.34 -4.48 5.74
CA LEU A 78 1.20 -3.44 6.77
C LEU A 78 0.68 -4.00 8.11
N ALA A 79 -0.15 -5.04 8.10
CA ALA A 79 -0.66 -5.68 9.31
C ALA A 79 0.41 -6.56 9.99
N GLU A 80 1.14 -7.36 9.21
CA GLU A 80 2.23 -8.23 9.68
C GLU A 80 3.31 -7.39 10.41
N ARG A 81 3.64 -6.20 9.88
CA ARG A 81 4.55 -5.23 10.53
C ARG A 81 4.10 -4.80 11.91
N ALA A 82 2.80 -4.79 12.19
CA ALA A 82 2.25 -4.39 13.50
C ALA A 82 2.44 -5.46 14.58
N ALA A 83 2.56 -6.73 14.18
CA ALA A 83 2.75 -7.85 15.11
C ALA A 83 4.22 -8.07 15.48
N SER A 84 5.16 -7.53 14.68
CA SER A 84 6.61 -7.72 14.86
C SER A 84 7.36 -6.52 15.45
N GLY A 85 6.65 -5.52 15.97
CA GLY A 85 7.22 -4.26 16.47
C GLY A 85 6.79 -3.93 17.89
#